data_AF-A0A7C9D6B3-F1
#
_entry.id   AF-A0A7C9D6B3-F1
#
_cell.length_a   1.000
_cell.length_b   1.000
_cell.length_c   1.000
_cell.angle_alpha   90.00
_cell.angle_beta   90.00
_cell.angle_gamma   90.00
#
_symmetry.space_group_name_H-M   'P 1'
#
loop_
_entity.id
_entity.type
_entity.pdbx_description
1 polymer ?
#
loop_
_entity_poly.entity_id
_entity_poly.type
_entity_poly.pdbx_seq_one_letter_code
_entity_poly.pdbx_strand_id
1 'polypeptide(L)'
;PPKTIILGFSKGGVVINQLVTELAFADDIQSTEDPTQPKDGSFFKNPILPSSIESLFDSISEIHYVDVGLNSPGAYLADKTVIERIAEQVIRKEKPMRFVLHGTPRQWRDP
;
A
#
# COMPACT_ATOMS: atom_id res chain seq x y z
N PRO A 1 -15.44 0.59 -4.39
CA PRO A 1 -15.04 1.61 -3.39
C PRO A 1 -14.39 2.80 -4.11
N PRO A 2 -14.43 4.02 -3.55
CA PRO A 2 -13.63 5.13 -4.05
C PRO A 2 -12.15 4.73 -4.11
N LYS A 3 -11.42 5.29 -5.07
CA LYS A 3 -9.98 5.03 -5.20
C LYS A 3 -9.24 5.71 -4.05
N THR A 4 -8.39 4.95 -3.38
CA THR A 4 -7.52 5.47 -2.32
C THR A 4 -6.13 5.76 -2.91
N ILE A 5 -5.64 6.97 -2.65
CA ILE A 5 -4.30 7.42 -3.00
C ILE A 5 -3.54 7.66 -1.70
N ILE A 6 -2.37 7.05 -1.55
CA ILE A 6 -1.52 7.21 -0.37
C ILE A 6 -0.32 8.07 -0.76
N LEU A 7 -0.05 9.10 0.05
CA LEU A 7 1.10 9.98 -0.13
C LEU A 7 1.93 9.99 1.15
N GLY A 8 3.24 9.79 1.01
CA GLY A 8 4.19 9.80 2.11
C GLY A 8 5.24 10.85 1.84
N PHE A 9 5.33 11.85 2.72
CA PHE A 9 6.32 12.91 2.65
C PHE A 9 7.43 12.73 3.68
N SER A 10 8.70 12.95 3.31
CA SER A 10 9.85 12.79 4.22
C SER A 10 9.83 11.40 4.88
N LYS A 11 9.79 11.33 6.21
CA LYS A 11 9.68 10.06 6.97
C LYS A 11 8.40 9.27 6.69
N GLY A 12 7.39 9.89 6.06
CA GLY A 12 6.20 9.20 5.58
C GLY A 12 6.51 8.09 4.56
N GLY A 13 7.64 8.17 3.83
CA GLY A 13 8.10 7.07 2.98
C GLY A 13 8.37 5.78 3.75
N VAL A 14 8.87 5.87 4.99
CA VAL A 14 9.09 4.70 5.85
C VAL A 14 7.76 4.06 6.25
N VAL A 15 6.75 4.87 6.54
CA VAL A 15 5.40 4.37 6.85
C VAL A 15 4.78 3.69 5.63
N ILE A 16 4.98 4.25 4.43
CA ILE A 16 4.58 3.59 3.19
C ILE A 16 5.29 2.25 3.02
N ASN A 17 6.61 2.18 3.23
CA ASN A 17 7.36 0.92 3.11
C ASN A 17 6.77 -0.16 4.03
N GLN A 18 6.46 0.20 5.28
CA GLN A 18 5.85 -0.71 6.24
C GLN A 18 4.45 -1.15 5.78
N LEU A 19 3.59 -0.19 5.42
CA LEU A 19 2.24 -0.49 4.96
C LEU A 19 2.24 -1.41 3.73
N VAL A 20 3.10 -1.12 2.76
CA VAL A 20 3.27 -1.89 1.54
C VAL A 20 3.83 -3.28 1.82
N THR A 21 4.70 -3.41 2.83
CA THR A 21 5.16 -4.71 3.33
C THR A 21 4.02 -5.49 3.95
N GLU A 22 3.19 -4.89 4.81
CA GLU A 22 2.02 -5.56 5.38
C GLU A 22 1.02 -6.02 4.31
N LEU A 23 0.78 -5.18 3.29
CA LEU A 23 -0.05 -5.51 2.13
C LEU A 23 0.42 -6.78 1.41
N ALA A 24 1.73 -6.86 1.15
CA ALA A 24 2.35 -7.96 0.43
C ALA A 24 2.21 -9.32 1.15
N PHE A 25 1.93 -9.31 2.46
CA PHE A 25 1.81 -10.50 3.29
C PHE A 25 0.40 -10.68 3.87
N ALA A 26 -0.57 -9.83 3.49
CA ALA A 26 -1.92 -9.86 4.04
C ALA A 26 -2.67 -11.18 3.77
N ASP A 27 -2.45 -11.80 2.61
CA ASP A 27 -3.09 -13.09 2.27
C ASP A 27 -2.60 -14.23 3.17
N ASP A 28 -1.32 -14.22 3.59
CA ASP A 28 -0.76 -15.25 4.46
C ASP A 28 -1.46 -15.24 5.84
N ILE A 29 -1.88 -14.06 6.30
CA ILE A 29 -2.56 -13.83 7.58
C ILE A 29 -4.00 -14.37 7.54
N GLN A 30 -4.72 -14.18 6.43
CA GLN A 30 -6.11 -14.63 6.29
C GLN A 30 -6.29 -16.15 6.24
N SER A 31 -5.27 -16.90 5.81
CA SER A 31 -5.26 -18.37 5.86
C SER A 31 -5.46 -18.95 7.28
N THR A 32 -5.32 -18.11 8.31
CA THR A 32 -5.38 -18.50 9.73
C THR A 32 -6.63 -18.03 10.47
N GLU A 33 -7.61 -17.41 9.79
CA GLU A 33 -8.83 -16.92 10.45
C GLU A 33 -9.87 -18.03 10.71
N ASP A 34 -10.27 -18.14 11.98
CA ASP A 34 -11.28 -19.06 12.51
C ASP A 34 -12.70 -18.69 11.99
N PRO A 35 -13.56 -19.65 11.58
CA PRO A 35 -14.82 -19.37 10.86
C PRO A 35 -15.92 -18.68 11.69
N THR A 36 -15.64 -18.29 12.93
CA THR A 36 -16.64 -17.94 13.97
C THR A 36 -16.89 -16.45 14.15
N GLN A 37 -16.29 -15.55 13.36
CA GLN A 37 -16.64 -14.13 13.50
C GLN A 37 -18.02 -13.81 12.89
N PRO A 38 -18.90 -13.13 13.66
CA PRO A 38 -20.25 -12.84 13.22
C PRO A 38 -20.27 -11.87 12.04
N LYS A 39 -20.92 -12.29 10.97
CA LYS A 39 -21.22 -11.50 9.77
C LYS A 39 -22.51 -10.69 9.98
N ASP A 40 -22.51 -9.72 10.88
CA ASP A 40 -23.59 -8.71 10.98
C ASP A 40 -23.14 -7.62 11.97
N GLY A 41 -23.32 -6.31 11.76
CA GLY A 41 -24.01 -5.57 10.72
C GLY A 41 -23.98 -4.08 11.05
N SER A 42 -24.06 -3.25 10.00
CA SER A 42 -24.54 -1.86 10.05
C SER A 42 -23.82 -0.86 10.96
N PHE A 43 -22.49 -0.74 10.85
CA PHE A 43 -21.88 0.59 11.02
C PHE A 43 -22.02 1.27 9.66
N PHE A 44 -22.76 2.39 9.63
CA PHE A 44 -23.02 3.27 8.47
C PHE A 44 -22.25 2.84 7.21
N LYS A 45 -22.96 2.33 6.18
CA LYS A 45 -22.38 2.16 4.83
C LYS A 45 -22.04 3.54 4.29
N ASN A 46 -21.00 4.15 4.84
CA ASN A 46 -20.43 5.38 4.37
C ASN A 46 -19.71 4.96 3.08
N PRO A 47 -20.23 5.32 1.89
CA PRO A 47 -19.65 4.87 0.63
C PRO A 47 -18.20 5.36 0.45
N ILE A 48 -17.77 6.28 1.32
CA ILE A 48 -16.44 6.87 1.36
C ILE A 48 -15.44 6.02 2.16
N LEU A 49 -15.90 5.31 3.21
CA LEU A 49 -15.00 4.59 4.12
C LEU A 49 -15.00 3.08 3.82
N PRO A 50 -13.82 2.44 3.79
CA PRO A 50 -13.74 0.99 3.68
C PRO A 50 -14.35 0.31 4.91
N SER A 51 -15.07 -0.78 4.69
CA SER A 51 -15.79 -1.54 5.73
C SER A 51 -14.94 -2.67 6.34
N SER A 52 -13.78 -2.96 5.77
CA SER A 52 -12.79 -3.92 6.25
C SER A 52 -11.39 -3.53 5.78
N ILE A 53 -10.35 -4.12 6.39
CA ILE A 53 -8.95 -3.89 6.01
C ILE A 53 -8.72 -4.33 4.55
N GLU A 54 -9.33 -5.43 4.12
CA GLU A 54 -9.29 -5.91 2.74
C GLU A 54 -9.88 -4.89 1.80
N SER A 55 -11.07 -4.37 2.13
CA SER A 55 -11.72 -3.37 1.28
C SER A 55 -10.93 -2.06 1.22
N LEU A 56 -10.19 -1.70 2.28
CA LEU A 56 -9.25 -0.58 2.28
C LEU A 56 -8.08 -0.88 1.35
N PHE A 57 -7.43 -2.03 1.51
CA PHE A 57 -6.29 -2.44 0.71
C PHE A 57 -6.63 -2.57 -0.77
N ASP A 58 -7.75 -3.21 -1.08
CA ASP A 58 -8.30 -3.30 -2.41
C ASP A 58 -8.70 -1.94 -2.96
N SER A 59 -8.95 -0.91 -2.14
CA SER A 59 -9.25 0.44 -2.64
C SER A 59 -8.01 1.22 -3.07
N ILE A 60 -6.81 0.87 -2.58
CA ILE A 60 -5.56 1.55 -2.90
C ILE A 60 -5.23 1.34 -4.37
N SER A 61 -5.07 2.44 -5.11
CA SER A 61 -4.67 2.41 -6.52
C SER A 61 -3.33 3.07 -6.78
N GLU A 62 -2.93 4.03 -5.95
CA GLU A 62 -1.70 4.78 -6.15
C GLU A 62 -0.96 5.03 -4.83
N ILE A 63 0.36 4.91 -4.88
CA ILE A 63 1.27 5.12 -3.77
C ILE A 63 2.34 6.11 -4.22
N HIS A 64 2.41 7.24 -3.53
CA HIS A 64 3.26 8.37 -3.88
C HIS A 64 4.32 8.57 -2.79
N TYR A 65 5.58 8.32 -3.14
CA TYR A 65 6.73 8.76 -2.35
C TYR A 65 7.04 10.20 -2.73
N VAL A 66 6.89 11.14 -1.79
CA VAL A 66 7.10 12.57 -2.04
C VAL A 66 8.28 13.06 -1.20
N ASP A 67 9.41 13.38 -1.83
CA ASP A 67 10.59 13.93 -1.14
C ASP A 67 10.93 13.14 0.15
N VAL A 68 11.00 11.81 0.03
CA VAL A 68 11.12 10.88 1.17
C VAL A 68 12.55 10.72 1.70
N GLY A 69 13.43 11.66 1.36
CA GLY A 69 14.86 11.63 1.67
C GLY A 69 15.73 11.39 0.43
N LEU A 70 17.04 11.33 0.63
CA LEU A 70 17.98 11.04 -0.45
C LEU A 70 17.81 9.57 -0.87
N ASN A 71 18.29 9.17 -2.06
CA ASN A 71 18.26 7.79 -2.56
C ASN A 71 19.13 6.86 -1.68
N SER A 72 18.72 6.69 -0.43
CA SER A 72 19.35 5.91 0.63
C SER A 72 18.46 4.72 0.98
N PRO A 73 19.03 3.65 1.54
CA PRO A 73 18.27 2.51 2.03
C PRO A 73 17.12 2.95 2.95
N GLY A 74 15.92 2.41 2.71
CA GLY A 74 14.73 2.71 3.51
C GLY A 74 13.98 4.00 3.14
N ALA A 75 14.49 4.84 2.22
CA ALA A 75 13.71 5.96 1.68
C ALA A 75 12.54 5.47 0.81
N TYR A 76 12.80 4.43 0.02
CA TYR A 76 11.83 3.74 -0.83
C TYR A 76 11.82 2.25 -0.51
N LEU A 77 10.73 1.58 -0.88
CA LEU A 77 10.67 0.14 -0.86
C LEU A 77 11.65 -0.41 -1.91
N ALA A 78 12.66 -1.13 -1.43
CA ALA A 78 13.67 -1.78 -2.27
C ALA A 78 13.81 -3.28 -1.95
N ASP A 79 12.95 -3.81 -1.07
CA ASP A 79 12.95 -5.22 -0.73
C ASP A 79 12.37 -6.05 -1.89
N LYS A 80 13.19 -6.93 -2.46
CA LYS A 80 12.83 -7.74 -3.62
C LYS A 80 11.64 -8.66 -3.32
N THR A 81 11.61 -9.30 -2.16
CA THR A 81 10.56 -10.23 -1.77
C THR A 81 9.23 -9.52 -1.64
N VAL A 82 9.21 -8.32 -1.05
CA VAL A 82 7.99 -7.51 -0.96
C VAL A 82 7.50 -7.11 -2.37
N ILE A 83 8.41 -6.68 -3.25
CA ILE A 83 8.06 -6.28 -4.63
C ILE A 83 7.47 -7.44 -5.42
N GLU A 84 8.07 -8.63 -5.35
CA GLU A 84 7.59 -9.84 -6.05
C GLU A 84 6.18 -10.22 -5.58
N ARG A 85 5.94 -10.23 -4.27
CA ARG A 85 4.62 -10.54 -3.70
C ARG A 85 3.54 -9.54 -4.10
N ILE A 86 3.86 -8.26 -4.15
CA ILE A 86 2.90 -7.23 -4.61
C ILE A 86 2.60 -7.42 -6.10
N ALA A 87 3.61 -7.73 -6.91
CA ALA A 87 3.42 -7.98 -8.32
C ALA A 87 2.47 -9.18 -8.54
N GLU A 88 2.67 -10.27 -7.81
CA GLU A 88 1.78 -11.44 -7.82
C GLU A 88 0.35 -11.07 -7.42
N GLN A 89 0.16 -10.29 -6.36
CA GLN A 89 -1.16 -9.82 -5.93
C GLN A 89 -1.84 -8.92 -6.98
N VAL A 90 -1.10 -7.98 -7.58
CA VAL A 90 -1.61 -7.09 -8.64
C VAL A 90 -2.07 -7.89 -9.86
N ILE A 91 -1.30 -8.90 -10.26
CA ILE A 91 -1.66 -9.82 -11.35
C ILE A 91 -2.91 -10.62 -10.98
N ARG A 92 -2.92 -11.25 -9.79
CA ARG A 92 -4.03 -12.09 -9.33
C ARG A 92 -5.35 -11.34 -9.17
N LYS A 93 -5.30 -10.09 -8.69
CA LYS A 93 -6.48 -9.24 -8.48
C LYS A 93 -6.92 -8.48 -9.73
N GLU A 94 -6.18 -8.60 -10.84
CA GLU A 94 -6.37 -7.84 -12.09
C GLU A 94 -6.54 -6.33 -11.86
N LYS A 95 -5.91 -5.82 -10.80
CA LYS A 95 -6.06 -4.43 -10.35
C LYS A 95 -4.68 -3.76 -10.31
N PRO A 96 -4.39 -2.83 -11.23
CA PRO A 96 -3.09 -2.18 -11.25
C PRO A 96 -2.93 -1.28 -10.03
N MET A 97 -1.76 -1.38 -9.41
CA MET A 97 -1.30 -0.49 -8.35
C MET A 97 -0.11 0.32 -8.86
N ARG A 98 -0.20 1.64 -8.81
CA ARG A 98 0.83 2.54 -9.34
C ARG A 98 1.71 3.05 -8.22
N PHE A 99 3.02 2.92 -8.39
CA PHE A 99 4.01 3.58 -7.54
C PHE A 99 4.54 4.81 -8.26
N VAL A 100 4.55 5.96 -7.58
CA VAL A 100 5.02 7.23 -8.12
C VAL A 100 6.07 7.81 -7.18
N LEU A 101 7.24 8.13 -7.71
CA LEU A 101 8.34 8.72 -6.97
C LEU A 101 8.46 10.19 -7.38
N HIS A 102 8.19 11.09 -6.44
CA HIS A 102 8.36 12.53 -6.59
C HIS A 102 9.63 12.92 -5.82
N GLY A 103 10.58 13.52 -6.52
CA GLY A 103 11.83 13.98 -5.95
C GLY A 103 12.19 15.36 -6.47
N THR A 104 13.08 16.01 -5.74
CA THR A 104 13.75 17.24 -6.14
C THR A 104 14.91 16.94 -7.07
N PRO A 105 15.37 17.90 -7.89
CA PRO A 105 16.57 17.76 -8.71
C PRO A 105 17.79 17.24 -7.92
N ARG A 106 17.92 17.70 -6.66
CA ARG A 106 18.97 17.23 -5.73
C ARG A 106 18.88 15.74 -5.42
N GLN A 107 17.68 15.18 -5.28
CA GLN A 107 17.47 13.75 -5.04
C GLN A 107 17.76 12.92 -6.28
N TRP A 108 17.45 13.44 -7.46
CA TRP A 108 17.66 12.75 -8.73
C TRP A 108 19.07 12.91 -9.30
N ARG A 109 19.86 13.81 -8.71
CA ARG A 109 21.18 14.23 -9.24
C ARG A 109 21.05 14.77 -10.67
N ASP A 110 19.97 15.51 -10.91
CA ASP A 110 19.78 16.21 -12.16
C ASP A 110 20.84 17.31 -12.30
N PRO A 111 21.32 17.58 -13.54
CA PRO A 111 22.35 18.59 -13.81
C PRO A 111 21.90 20.02 -13.56
#